data_AF-A0A3N5PSR2-F1
#
_entry.id   AF-A0A3N5PSR2-F1
#
_cell.length_a   1.000
_cell.length_b   1.000
_cell.length_c   1.000
_cell.angle_alpha   90.00
_cell.angle_beta   90.00
_cell.angle_gamma   90.00
#
_symmetry.space_group_name_H-M   'P 1'
#
loop_
_entity.id
_entity.type
_entity.pdbx_description
1 polymer ?
#
loop_
_entity_poly.entity_id
_entity_poly.type
_entity_poly.pdbx_seq_one_letter_code
_entity_poly.pdbx_strand_id
1 'polypeptide(L)'
;MKQMPRAWTLALIVVLIIVFTALEFRPSMPWTPVYNAELTWPRASKAVAAYIDRTSAGPLKFNQERLSKSMPTHNAGTWIIVTHDFEPDSVSLARLCRSVRNGATLCLASRLFDAQVRDSFAFSISMCFAYNFWDVGDSTHLPYEGSGDLVPNQRIGVDSIDGWQPIFENDNGVYAAVRPFGKGQVILTNMTDIFTNNALLYEGHDDVLTALLQHLP
;
A
#
# COMPACT_ATOMS: atom_id res chain seq x y z
N MET A 1 -28.29 44.50 32.29
CA MET A 1 -27.55 43.22 32.30
C MET A 1 -26.40 43.34 33.29
N LYS A 2 -26.31 42.49 34.31
CA LYS A 2 -25.18 42.51 35.27
C LYS A 2 -23.94 41.99 34.55
N GLN A 3 -22.86 42.78 34.53
CA GLN A 3 -21.59 42.34 33.96
C GLN A 3 -21.02 41.21 34.81
N MET A 4 -20.64 40.13 34.13
CA MET A 4 -19.98 38.99 34.73
C MET A 4 -18.62 39.45 35.30
N PRO A 5 -18.27 39.10 36.55
CA PRO A 5 -17.00 39.54 37.12
C PRO A 5 -15.84 38.97 36.30
N ARG A 6 -14.81 39.80 36.04
CA ARG A 6 -13.65 39.44 35.19
C ARG A 6 -13.01 38.10 35.55
N ALA A 7 -13.00 37.74 36.84
CA ALA A 7 -12.49 36.46 37.33
C ALA A 7 -13.23 35.25 36.76
N TRP A 8 -14.55 35.34 36.61
CA TRP A 8 -15.37 34.27 36.03
C TRP A 8 -15.19 34.14 34.53
N THR A 9 -15.01 35.26 33.83
CA THR A 9 -14.68 35.27 32.39
C THR A 9 -13.33 34.60 32.15
N LEU A 10 -12.33 34.89 32.99
CA LEU A 10 -11.00 34.28 32.88
C LEU A 10 -11.06 32.77 33.13
N ALA A 11 -11.81 32.34 34.16
CA ALA A 11 -11.99 30.92 34.48
C ALA A 11 -12.67 30.17 33.32
N LEU A 12 -13.68 30.77 32.70
CA LEU A 12 -14.36 30.20 31.53
C LEU A 12 -13.41 30.05 30.34
N ILE A 13 -12.58 31.06 30.06
CA ILE A 13 -11.58 30.99 28.98
C ILE A 13 -10.59 29.86 29.22
N VAL A 14 -10.09 29.71 30.45
CA VAL A 14 -9.16 28.62 30.80
C VAL A 14 -9.82 27.26 30.65
N VAL A 15 -11.07 27.10 31.13
CA VAL A 15 -11.83 25.85 30.95
C VAL A 15 -12.05 25.56 29.47
N LEU A 16 -12.39 26.56 28.66
CA LEU A 16 -12.54 26.39 27.22
C LEU A 16 -11.22 25.99 26.56
N ILE A 17 -10.09 26.60 26.92
CA ILE A 17 -8.77 26.20 26.40
C ILE A 17 -8.46 24.75 26.75
N ILE A 18 -8.67 24.33 28.01
CA ILE A 18 -8.45 22.95 28.46
C ILE A 18 -9.38 21.99 27.74
N VAL A 19 -10.64 22.36 27.56
CA VAL A 19 -11.61 21.55 26.82
C VAL A 19 -11.21 21.46 25.35
N PHE A 20 -10.77 22.55 24.71
CA PHE A 20 -10.30 22.53 23.32
C PHE A 20 -9.03 21.69 23.17
N THR A 21 -8.04 21.81 24.05
CA THR A 21 -6.81 20.98 24.00
C THR A 21 -7.07 19.52 24.38
N ALA A 22 -8.03 19.24 25.25
CA ALA A 22 -8.44 17.86 25.57
C ALA A 22 -9.36 17.25 24.48
N LEU A 23 -10.12 18.09 23.76
CA LEU A 23 -10.94 17.72 22.61
C LEU A 23 -10.19 17.79 21.28
N GLU A 24 -8.91 18.17 21.26
CA GLU A 24 -7.94 17.73 20.26
C GLU A 24 -7.73 16.21 20.42
N PHE A 25 -8.83 15.48 20.29
CA PHE A 25 -8.90 14.07 20.02
C PHE A 25 -8.26 13.90 18.65
N ARG A 26 -6.93 13.80 18.63
CA ARG A 26 -6.26 13.12 17.53
C ARG A 26 -6.66 11.66 17.72
N PRO A 27 -7.60 11.10 16.94
CA PRO A 27 -7.90 9.69 17.08
C PRO A 27 -6.58 8.93 16.95
N SER A 28 -6.24 8.12 17.96
CA SER A 28 -5.10 7.22 17.87
C SER A 28 -5.46 6.13 16.86
N MET A 29 -5.40 6.47 15.58
CA MET A 29 -5.56 5.50 14.53
C MET A 29 -4.29 4.66 14.48
N PRO A 30 -4.40 3.34 14.27
CA PRO A 30 -3.22 2.53 14.00
C PRO A 30 -2.52 3.12 12.76
N TRP A 31 -1.28 3.54 12.95
CA TRP A 31 -0.43 4.13 11.89
C TRP A 31 0.06 3.09 10.89
N THR A 32 -0.15 1.81 11.19
CA THR A 32 0.17 0.69 10.31
C THR A 32 -0.90 0.59 9.21
N PRO A 33 -0.51 0.52 7.92
CA PRO A 33 -1.43 0.21 6.85
C PRO A 33 -2.19 -1.09 7.10
N VAL A 34 -3.50 -1.05 6.87
CA VAL A 34 -4.36 -2.23 6.95
C VAL A 34 -4.93 -2.44 5.56
N TYR A 35 -4.48 -3.45 4.84
CA TYR A 35 -4.90 -3.66 3.44
C TYR A 35 -6.28 -4.29 3.32
N ASN A 36 -7.27 -3.73 4.03
CA ASN A 36 -8.64 -4.22 4.10
C ASN A 36 -9.61 -3.40 3.24
N ALA A 37 -10.15 -4.05 2.19
CA ALA A 37 -11.14 -3.51 1.27
C ALA A 37 -12.52 -3.20 1.92
N GLU A 38 -12.78 -3.67 3.14
CA GLU A 38 -14.02 -3.37 3.89
C GLU A 38 -13.90 -2.11 4.75
N LEU A 39 -12.68 -1.67 5.06
CA LEU A 39 -12.39 -0.59 6.00
C LEU A 39 -12.18 0.76 5.30
N THR A 40 -12.70 1.84 5.90
CA THR A 40 -12.72 3.20 5.31
C THR A 40 -11.63 4.13 5.84
N TRP A 41 -10.84 3.75 6.83
CA TRP A 41 -9.83 4.64 7.43
C TRP A 41 -8.76 5.05 6.39
N PRO A 42 -8.02 6.16 6.58
CA PRO A 42 -7.10 6.67 5.55
C PRO A 42 -6.03 5.66 5.10
N ARG A 43 -5.49 4.86 6.03
CA ARG A 43 -4.51 3.80 5.75
C ARG A 43 -5.14 2.43 5.44
N ALA A 44 -6.45 2.38 5.19
CA ALA A 44 -7.19 1.20 4.74
C ALA A 44 -7.34 1.15 3.20
N SER A 45 -7.97 0.12 2.62
CA SER A 45 -7.97 -0.09 1.16
C SER A 45 -9.32 0.00 0.46
N LYS A 46 -10.43 0.31 1.15
CA LYS A 46 -11.78 0.29 0.52
C LYS A 46 -11.94 1.20 -0.71
N ALA A 47 -11.51 2.46 -0.62
CA ALA A 47 -11.63 3.41 -1.72
C ALA A 47 -10.73 3.03 -2.89
N VAL A 48 -9.51 2.56 -2.60
CA VAL A 48 -8.59 2.06 -3.63
C VAL A 48 -9.12 0.78 -4.29
N ALA A 49 -9.64 -0.18 -3.52
CA ALA A 49 -10.26 -1.37 -4.08
C ALA A 49 -11.43 -1.02 -5.01
N ALA A 50 -12.30 -0.10 -4.59
CA ALA A 50 -13.40 0.39 -5.42
C ALA A 50 -12.93 1.20 -6.66
N TYR A 51 -11.78 1.88 -6.59
CA TYR A 51 -11.18 2.52 -7.76
C TYR A 51 -10.66 1.47 -8.74
N ILE A 52 -9.87 0.53 -8.23
CA ILE A 52 -9.26 -0.55 -8.98
C ILE A 52 -10.33 -1.41 -9.70
N ASP A 53 -11.40 -1.80 -8.99
CA ASP A 53 -12.52 -2.56 -9.56
C ASP A 53 -13.26 -1.82 -10.70
N ARG A 54 -13.29 -0.48 -10.66
CA ARG A 54 -13.89 0.35 -11.72
C ARG A 54 -13.00 0.46 -12.96
N THR A 55 -11.69 0.38 -12.76
CA THR A 55 -10.70 0.65 -13.82
C THR A 55 -10.19 -0.61 -14.48
N SER A 56 -10.21 -1.76 -13.79
CA SER A 56 -9.79 -3.05 -14.35
C SER A 56 -10.87 -3.73 -15.20
N ALA A 57 -10.48 -4.41 -16.27
CA ALA A 57 -11.41 -5.08 -17.17
C ALA A 57 -11.87 -6.48 -16.68
N GLY A 58 -11.45 -6.91 -15.48
CA GLY A 58 -11.77 -8.22 -14.93
C GLY A 58 -11.89 -8.24 -13.40
N PRO A 59 -12.44 -9.33 -12.82
CA PRO A 59 -12.61 -9.44 -11.37
C PRO A 59 -11.26 -9.50 -10.67
N LEU A 60 -10.98 -8.52 -9.83
CA LEU A 60 -9.78 -8.46 -9.01
C LEU A 60 -10.01 -9.09 -7.65
N LYS A 61 -8.97 -9.72 -7.12
CA LYS A 61 -9.00 -10.38 -5.83
C LYS A 61 -7.90 -9.82 -4.95
N PHE A 62 -8.28 -9.02 -3.96
CA PHE A 62 -7.43 -8.61 -2.85
C PHE A 62 -7.35 -9.76 -1.85
N ASN A 63 -6.21 -10.46 -1.81
CA ASN A 63 -6.00 -11.48 -0.78
C ASN A 63 -5.25 -10.87 0.39
N GLN A 64 -5.94 -10.76 1.53
CA GLN A 64 -5.44 -10.00 2.67
C GLN A 64 -4.66 -10.85 3.68
N GLU A 65 -4.83 -12.18 3.74
CA GLU A 65 -4.27 -12.88 4.92
C GLU A 65 -3.73 -14.30 4.77
N ARG A 66 -4.02 -15.10 3.75
CA ARG A 66 -3.38 -16.44 3.63
C ARG A 66 -3.62 -17.03 2.23
N LEU A 67 -2.63 -16.90 1.36
CA LEU A 67 -2.66 -17.40 -0.03
C LEU A 67 -2.67 -18.92 -0.18
N SER A 68 -2.61 -19.69 0.92
CA SER A 68 -2.42 -21.14 0.82
C SER A 68 -3.66 -21.91 0.39
N LYS A 69 -4.88 -21.44 0.66
CA LYS A 69 -6.09 -22.28 0.49
C LYS A 69 -7.07 -21.86 -0.60
N SER A 70 -7.03 -20.63 -1.10
CA SER A 70 -8.10 -20.09 -1.96
C SER A 70 -7.71 -19.88 -3.42
N MET A 71 -6.44 -20.08 -3.81
CA MET A 71 -6.02 -19.87 -5.21
C MET A 71 -6.30 -21.09 -6.11
N PRO A 72 -7.23 -21.00 -7.08
CA PRO A 72 -7.38 -22.01 -8.11
C PRO A 72 -6.14 -22.04 -9.01
N THR A 73 -5.54 -23.22 -9.15
CA THR A 73 -4.28 -23.44 -9.90
C THR A 73 -4.41 -23.42 -11.43
N HIS A 74 -5.66 -23.30 -11.93
CA HIS A 74 -6.00 -23.44 -13.35
C HIS A 74 -6.72 -22.21 -13.92
N ASN A 75 -6.85 -21.11 -13.17
CA ASN A 75 -7.62 -19.97 -13.63
C ASN A 75 -6.72 -18.86 -14.18
N ALA A 76 -6.98 -18.44 -15.42
CA ALA A 76 -6.39 -17.24 -16.01
C ALA A 76 -7.13 -16.03 -15.43
N GLY A 77 -6.60 -15.49 -14.33
CA GLY A 77 -7.17 -14.32 -13.67
C GLY A 77 -6.06 -13.46 -13.07
N THR A 78 -6.45 -12.27 -12.64
CA THR A 78 -5.56 -11.29 -12.03
C THR A 78 -5.65 -11.35 -10.51
N TRP A 79 -4.50 -11.44 -9.86
CA TRP A 79 -4.38 -11.53 -8.41
C TRP A 79 -3.58 -10.35 -7.89
N ILE A 80 -4.16 -9.57 -6.99
CA ILE A 80 -3.46 -8.48 -6.31
C ILE A 80 -3.29 -8.87 -4.86
N ILE A 81 -2.03 -8.98 -4.45
CA ILE A 81 -1.66 -9.31 -3.08
C ILE A 81 -0.93 -8.12 -2.52
N VAL A 82 -1.46 -7.56 -1.45
CA VAL A 82 -0.88 -6.42 -0.74
C VAL A 82 -0.64 -6.85 0.70
N THR A 83 0.61 -6.88 1.10
CA THR A 83 1.03 -7.25 2.46
C THR A 83 2.24 -6.42 2.88
N HIS A 84 2.53 -6.36 4.18
CA HIS A 84 3.80 -5.79 4.63
C HIS A 84 4.95 -6.77 4.33
N ASP A 85 4.76 -8.03 4.75
CA ASP A 85 5.74 -9.11 4.61
C ASP A 85 5.12 -10.22 3.79
N PHE A 86 5.78 -10.60 2.69
CA PHE A 86 5.30 -11.64 1.80
C PHE A 86 6.12 -12.92 2.02
N GLU A 87 5.63 -13.75 2.93
CA GLU A 87 6.25 -15.00 3.38
C GLU A 87 5.29 -16.19 3.20
N PRO A 88 4.95 -16.58 1.95
CA PRO A 88 4.11 -17.74 1.72
C PRO A 88 4.84 -19.03 2.10
N ASP A 89 4.09 -20.02 2.60
CA ASP A 89 4.63 -21.39 2.72
C ASP A 89 4.98 -21.97 1.33
N SER A 90 5.85 -22.98 1.32
CA SER A 90 6.36 -23.58 0.07
C SER A 90 5.26 -24.14 -0.85
N VAL A 91 4.17 -24.64 -0.28
CA VAL A 91 3.02 -25.16 -1.04
C VAL A 91 2.27 -24.02 -1.73
N SER A 92 2.08 -22.91 -1.02
CA SER A 92 1.43 -21.69 -1.51
C SER A 92 2.22 -21.03 -2.62
N LEU A 93 3.53 -20.90 -2.42
CA LEU A 93 4.44 -20.36 -3.42
C LEU A 93 4.47 -21.21 -4.68
N ALA A 94 4.51 -22.55 -4.53
CA ALA A 94 4.44 -23.46 -5.68
C ALA A 94 3.11 -23.33 -6.45
N ARG A 95 1.99 -23.14 -5.76
CA ARG A 95 0.67 -22.90 -6.38
C ARG A 95 0.61 -21.57 -7.11
N LEU A 96 1.15 -20.51 -6.52
CA LEU A 96 1.29 -19.19 -7.14
C LEU A 96 2.09 -19.29 -8.44
N CYS A 97 3.33 -19.81 -8.36
CA CYS A 97 4.19 -19.99 -9.52
C CYS A 97 3.52 -20.81 -10.63
N ARG A 98 2.80 -21.88 -10.27
CA ARG A 98 2.06 -22.70 -11.23
C ARG A 98 0.91 -21.92 -11.90
N SER A 99 0.16 -21.13 -11.13
CA SER A 99 -0.96 -20.34 -11.66
C SER A 99 -0.47 -19.29 -12.65
N VAL A 100 0.60 -18.57 -12.32
CA VAL A 100 1.21 -17.58 -13.22
C VAL A 100 1.75 -18.25 -14.48
N ARG A 101 2.47 -19.37 -14.35
CA ARG A 101 2.94 -20.14 -15.52
C ARG A 101 1.82 -20.56 -16.46
N ASN A 102 0.61 -20.77 -15.92
CA ASN A 102 -0.58 -21.16 -16.67
C ASN A 102 -1.40 -19.99 -17.25
N GLY A 103 -0.97 -18.73 -17.07
CA GLY A 103 -1.62 -17.57 -17.68
C GLY A 103 -2.27 -16.60 -16.68
N ALA A 104 -2.07 -16.77 -15.38
CA ALA A 104 -2.52 -15.77 -14.40
C ALA A 104 -1.60 -14.54 -14.39
N THR A 105 -2.18 -13.37 -14.13
CA THR A 105 -1.43 -12.15 -13.80
C THR A 105 -1.33 -12.04 -12.28
N LEU A 106 -0.11 -11.86 -11.76
CA LEU A 106 0.14 -11.73 -10.33
C LEU A 106 0.76 -10.38 -10.02
N CYS A 107 0.04 -9.50 -9.35
CA CYS A 107 0.54 -8.26 -8.79
C CYS A 107 0.87 -8.46 -7.30
N LEU A 108 2.15 -8.45 -6.94
CA LEU A 108 2.62 -8.52 -5.56
C LEU A 108 3.10 -7.14 -5.13
N ALA A 109 2.40 -6.57 -4.15
CA ALA A 109 2.81 -5.39 -3.43
C ALA A 109 3.27 -5.81 -2.04
N SER A 110 4.57 -5.73 -1.77
CA SER A 110 5.11 -6.06 -0.45
C SER A 110 6.32 -5.22 -0.10
N ARG A 111 6.43 -4.81 1.17
CA ARG A 111 7.63 -4.11 1.65
C ARG A 111 8.79 -5.08 1.79
N LEU A 112 8.54 -6.29 2.27
CA LEU A 112 9.53 -7.36 2.41
C LEU A 112 9.12 -8.60 1.62
N PHE A 113 10.09 -9.27 1.01
CA PHE A 113 9.88 -10.54 0.32
C PHE A 113 10.83 -11.59 0.87
N ASP A 114 10.27 -12.76 1.21
CA ASP A 114 11.08 -13.92 1.60
C ASP A 114 12.11 -14.31 0.52
N ALA A 115 13.22 -14.90 0.94
CA ALA A 115 14.26 -15.38 0.03
C ALA A 115 13.71 -16.38 -1.00
N GLN A 116 12.84 -17.31 -0.60
CA GLN A 116 12.28 -18.30 -1.54
C GLN A 116 11.42 -17.65 -2.62
N VAL A 117 10.73 -16.55 -2.28
CA VAL A 117 9.93 -15.79 -3.25
C VAL A 117 10.85 -15.08 -4.25
N ARG A 118 11.90 -14.41 -3.74
CA ARG A 118 12.93 -13.76 -4.55
C ARG A 118 13.59 -14.73 -5.53
N ASP A 119 13.95 -15.91 -5.04
CA ASP A 119 14.54 -16.97 -5.85
C ASP A 119 13.54 -17.53 -6.89
N SER A 120 12.29 -17.74 -6.48
CA SER A 120 11.25 -18.34 -7.34
C SER A 120 10.85 -17.46 -8.53
N PHE A 121 10.82 -16.15 -8.33
CA PHE A 121 10.53 -15.18 -9.40
C PHE A 121 11.80 -14.53 -9.97
N ALA A 122 12.97 -14.92 -9.47
CA ALA A 122 14.29 -14.39 -9.81
C ALA A 122 14.26 -12.85 -9.86
N PHE A 123 14.18 -12.23 -8.68
CA PHE A 123 14.37 -10.78 -8.50
C PHE A 123 15.24 -10.52 -7.26
N SER A 124 15.90 -9.37 -7.22
CA SER A 124 16.66 -8.89 -6.07
C SER A 124 16.02 -7.62 -5.53
N ILE A 125 16.22 -7.37 -4.25
CA ILE A 125 15.81 -6.13 -3.62
C ILE A 125 17.03 -5.51 -2.96
N SER A 126 17.28 -4.25 -3.29
CA SER A 126 18.30 -3.44 -2.65
C SER A 126 17.65 -2.50 -1.65
N MET A 127 18.29 -2.29 -0.49
CA MET A 127 17.84 -1.29 0.47
C MET A 127 18.22 0.10 -0.05
N CYS A 128 17.26 1.03 -0.03
CA CYS A 128 17.56 2.44 -0.19
C CYS A 128 17.10 3.22 1.05
N PHE A 129 18.05 3.88 1.69
CA PHE A 129 17.75 4.76 2.81
C PHE A 129 17.23 6.10 2.27
N ALA A 130 15.91 6.23 2.15
CA ALA A 130 15.24 7.51 1.96
C ALA A 130 14.26 7.72 3.11
N TYR A 131 14.52 8.73 3.94
CA TYR A 131 13.63 9.15 5.02
C TYR A 131 12.70 10.24 4.49
N ASN A 132 11.41 9.95 4.38
CA ASN A 132 10.40 10.95 4.05
C ASN A 132 9.52 11.19 5.27
N PHE A 133 9.46 12.43 5.76
CA PHE A 133 8.42 12.84 6.70
C PHE A 133 7.16 13.21 5.91
N TRP A 134 6.00 12.72 6.32
CA TRP A 134 4.73 13.05 5.67
C TRP A 134 3.89 13.87 6.63
N ASP A 135 3.39 15.00 6.14
CA ASP A 135 2.29 15.71 6.77
C ASP A 135 1.07 15.52 5.86
N VAL A 136 -0.02 15.00 6.42
CA VAL A 136 -1.29 14.81 5.70
C VAL A 136 -2.28 15.77 6.30
N GLY A 137 -2.85 16.66 5.48
CA GLY A 137 -3.92 17.57 5.88
C GLY A 137 -5.14 17.43 4.96
N ASP A 138 -6.32 17.31 5.55
CA ASP A 138 -7.60 17.60 4.88
C ASP A 138 -7.70 19.13 4.63
N SER A 139 -8.62 19.56 3.77
CA SER A 139 -9.10 20.94 3.55
C SER A 139 -9.38 21.77 4.83
N THR A 140 -9.37 21.13 6.01
CA THR A 140 -9.47 21.75 7.34
C THR A 140 -8.13 21.93 8.07
N HIS A 141 -6.97 21.68 7.43
CA HIS A 141 -5.62 21.82 8.03
C HIS A 141 -5.45 21.14 9.39
N LEU A 142 -5.94 19.91 9.56
CA LEU A 142 -5.54 19.09 10.69
C LEU A 142 -4.31 18.28 10.25
N PRO A 143 -3.08 18.66 10.65
CA PRO A 143 -1.89 17.84 10.40
C PRO A 143 -2.06 16.52 11.16
N TYR A 144 -2.17 15.43 10.42
CA TYR A 144 -2.11 14.10 10.99
C TYR A 144 -0.63 13.73 11.20
N GLU A 145 -0.08 14.08 12.36
CA GLU A 145 1.27 13.70 12.75
C GLU A 145 1.36 12.20 13.03
N GLY A 146 1.96 11.46 12.10
CA GLY A 146 2.27 10.05 12.26
C GLY A 146 3.76 9.81 12.33
N SER A 147 4.24 9.32 13.47
CA SER A 147 5.53 8.65 13.56
C SER A 147 5.34 7.17 13.23
N GLY A 148 5.33 6.85 11.93
CA GLY A 148 5.62 5.49 11.50
C GLY A 148 7.13 5.37 11.32
N ASP A 149 7.74 4.33 11.87
CA ASP A 149 9.04 3.87 11.35
C ASP A 149 8.80 3.47 9.89
N LEU A 150 9.03 4.40 8.97
CA LEU A 150 9.08 4.09 7.56
C LEU A 150 10.32 3.23 7.38
N VAL A 151 10.10 1.92 7.30
CA VAL A 151 11.10 0.99 6.82
C VAL A 151 11.63 1.57 5.50
N PRO A 152 12.95 1.76 5.35
CA PRO A 152 13.54 2.43 4.20
C PRO A 152 12.95 1.91 2.89
N ASN A 153 12.58 2.82 1.99
CA ASN A 153 12.08 2.48 0.67
C ASN A 153 13.04 1.48 0.02
N GLN A 154 12.58 0.27 -0.23
CA GLN A 154 13.42 -0.69 -0.93
C GLN A 154 13.48 -0.30 -2.43
N ARG A 155 14.34 -0.91 -3.23
CA ARG A 155 14.32 -0.75 -4.68
C ARG A 155 14.34 -2.14 -5.31
N ILE A 156 13.58 -2.31 -6.38
CA ILE A 156 13.65 -3.54 -7.17
C ILE A 156 14.95 -3.47 -7.96
N GLY A 157 15.86 -4.43 -7.73
CA GLY A 157 17.15 -4.50 -8.42
C GLY A 157 16.98 -5.02 -9.84
N VAL A 158 16.65 -4.13 -10.78
CA VAL A 158 16.46 -4.47 -12.20
C VAL A 158 17.78 -4.66 -12.95
N ASP A 159 18.84 -3.96 -12.55
CA ASP A 159 20.14 -3.96 -13.24
C ASP A 159 20.89 -5.30 -13.19
N SER A 160 20.39 -6.27 -12.39
CA SER A 160 21.06 -7.54 -12.15
C SER A 160 20.35 -8.76 -12.73
N ILE A 161 19.12 -8.64 -13.28
CA ILE A 161 18.30 -9.83 -13.58
C ILE A 161 17.50 -9.71 -14.88
N ASP A 162 17.86 -10.56 -15.84
CA ASP A 162 17.23 -10.70 -17.16
C ASP A 162 15.69 -10.84 -17.09
N GLY A 163 15.00 -9.91 -17.75
CA GLY A 163 13.57 -10.02 -18.08
C GLY A 163 12.60 -9.20 -17.22
N TRP A 164 13.08 -8.43 -16.24
CA TRP A 164 12.26 -7.41 -15.57
C TRP A 164 12.26 -6.11 -16.35
N GLN A 165 11.08 -5.53 -16.56
CA GLN A 165 10.89 -4.24 -17.20
C GLN A 165 10.35 -3.25 -16.15
N PRO A 166 10.96 -2.06 -15.99
CA PRO A 166 10.44 -1.05 -15.09
C PRO A 166 9.07 -0.56 -15.59
N ILE A 167 8.10 -0.49 -14.67
CA ILE A 167 6.80 0.16 -14.87
C ILE A 167 6.86 1.59 -14.33
N PHE A 168 7.53 1.75 -13.20
CA PHE A 168 7.72 3.05 -12.56
C PHE A 168 9.13 3.15 -11.99
N GLU A 169 9.83 4.19 -12.43
CA GLU A 169 11.18 4.54 -12.01
C GLU A 169 11.29 6.05 -11.78
N ASN A 170 12.17 6.46 -10.88
CA ASN A 170 12.59 7.85 -10.71
C ASN A 170 14.10 7.91 -10.40
N ASP A 171 14.61 9.07 -10.00
CA ASP A 171 16.03 9.25 -9.64
C ASP A 171 16.49 8.33 -8.49
N ASN A 172 15.52 7.84 -7.71
CA ASN A 172 15.69 6.86 -6.67
C ASN A 172 15.43 5.41 -7.13
N GLY A 173 15.53 5.11 -8.42
CA GLY A 173 15.44 3.75 -8.96
C GLY A 173 14.02 3.24 -9.15
N VAL A 174 13.88 1.91 -9.21
CA VAL A 174 12.66 1.24 -9.70
C VAL A 174 11.79 0.75 -8.55
N TYR A 175 10.54 1.22 -8.55
CA TYR A 175 9.54 0.94 -7.51
C TYR A 175 8.46 -0.03 -7.97
N ALA A 176 8.27 -0.16 -9.27
CA ALA A 176 7.39 -1.14 -9.86
C ALA A 176 8.04 -1.74 -11.11
N ALA A 177 7.92 -3.06 -11.28
CA ALA A 177 8.45 -3.77 -12.42
C ALA A 177 7.52 -4.91 -12.83
N VAL A 178 7.52 -5.24 -14.12
CA VAL A 178 6.77 -6.36 -14.70
C VAL A 178 7.73 -7.34 -15.37
N ARG A 179 7.38 -8.63 -15.32
CA ARG A 179 8.10 -9.69 -16.01
C ARG A 179 7.15 -10.77 -16.53
N PRO A 180 7.27 -11.19 -17.80
CA PRO A 180 6.62 -12.40 -18.29
C PRO A 180 7.08 -13.65 -17.51
N PHE A 181 6.14 -14.51 -17.11
CA PHE A 181 6.45 -15.72 -16.35
C PHE A 181 5.59 -16.91 -16.83
N GLY A 182 6.17 -17.72 -17.73
CA GLY A 182 5.41 -18.74 -18.45
C GLY A 182 4.40 -18.10 -19.41
N LYS A 183 3.12 -18.46 -19.29
CA LYS A 183 2.03 -17.85 -20.08
C LYS A 183 1.43 -16.60 -19.45
N GLY A 184 1.76 -16.32 -18.19
CA GLY A 184 1.26 -15.16 -17.43
C GLY A 184 2.37 -14.14 -17.21
N GLN A 185 2.16 -13.27 -16.21
CA GLN A 185 3.12 -12.23 -15.84
C GLN A 185 3.10 -11.96 -14.34
N VAL A 186 4.24 -11.50 -13.83
CA VAL A 186 4.39 -11.03 -12.46
C VAL A 186 4.66 -9.54 -12.50
N ILE A 187 3.89 -8.80 -11.71
CA ILE A 187 4.08 -7.39 -11.44
C ILE A 187 4.50 -7.28 -9.98
N LEU A 188 5.61 -6.62 -9.72
CA LEU A 188 6.12 -6.38 -8.38
C LEU A 188 6.09 -4.89 -8.09
N THR A 189 5.69 -4.55 -6.88
CA THR A 189 5.96 -3.24 -6.30
C THR A 189 6.28 -3.39 -4.82
N ASN A 190 7.06 -2.47 -4.30
CA ASN A 190 7.33 -2.37 -2.88
C ASN A 190 6.63 -1.18 -2.21
N MET A 191 5.89 -0.40 -2.99
CA MET A 191 5.11 0.72 -2.49
C MET A 191 3.73 0.24 -2.07
N THR A 192 3.64 -0.51 -0.98
CA THR A 192 2.35 -1.04 -0.49
C THR A 192 1.36 0.07 -0.13
N ASP A 193 1.87 1.24 0.24
CA ASP A 193 1.07 2.40 0.61
C ASP A 193 0.20 2.94 -0.53
N ILE A 194 0.54 2.68 -1.81
CA ILE A 194 -0.30 3.07 -2.96
C ILE A 194 -1.66 2.36 -2.97
N PHE A 195 -1.79 1.27 -2.21
CA PHE A 195 -3.04 0.53 -2.05
C PHE A 195 -3.87 1.03 -0.85
N THR A 196 -3.56 2.20 -0.30
CA THR A 196 -4.32 2.82 0.80
C THR A 196 -5.20 3.97 0.32
N ASN A 197 -6.32 4.25 1.01
CA ASN A 197 -7.26 5.32 0.66
C ASN A 197 -6.55 6.68 0.58
N ASN A 198 -5.55 6.90 1.43
CA ASN A 198 -4.72 8.11 1.45
C ASN A 198 -3.89 8.27 0.16
N ALA A 199 -3.52 7.19 -0.51
CA ALA A 199 -2.78 7.27 -1.77
C ALA A 199 -3.58 7.93 -2.89
N LEU A 200 -4.91 7.81 -2.89
CA LEU A 200 -5.77 8.51 -3.86
C LEU A 200 -5.83 10.03 -3.62
N LEU A 201 -5.43 10.48 -2.43
CA LEU A 201 -5.48 11.89 -2.04
C LEU A 201 -4.12 12.59 -2.20
N TYR A 202 -3.04 11.83 -2.38
CA TYR A 202 -1.68 12.37 -2.44
C TYR A 202 -1.19 12.47 -3.89
N GLU A 203 -0.79 13.68 -4.31
CA GLU A 203 -0.24 13.91 -5.64
C GLU A 203 0.98 13.00 -5.88
N GLY A 204 1.01 12.33 -7.04
CA GLY A 204 2.09 11.42 -7.46
C GLY A 204 1.96 9.95 -7.04
N HIS A 205 1.16 9.60 -6.02
CA HIS A 205 0.87 8.19 -5.71
C HIS A 205 -0.15 7.57 -6.67
N ASP A 206 -1.05 8.39 -7.23
CA ASP A 206 -1.96 7.98 -8.30
C ASP A 206 -1.19 7.60 -9.58
N ASP A 207 -0.05 8.22 -9.88
CA ASP A 207 0.75 7.90 -11.07
C ASP A 207 1.28 6.46 -11.02
N VAL A 208 1.79 6.04 -9.85
CA VAL A 208 2.30 4.67 -9.65
C VAL A 208 1.14 3.66 -9.73
N LEU A 209 0.03 3.95 -9.06
CA LEU A 209 -1.14 3.07 -9.09
C LEU A 209 -1.71 2.97 -10.51
N THR A 210 -1.86 4.08 -11.21
CA THR A 210 -2.33 4.15 -12.59
C THR A 210 -1.40 3.39 -13.53
N ALA A 211 -0.08 3.56 -13.39
CA ALA A 211 0.89 2.81 -14.18
C ALA A 211 0.76 1.29 -13.93
N LEU A 212 0.61 0.85 -12.68
CA LEU A 212 0.36 -0.57 -12.37
C LEU A 212 -0.93 -1.09 -13.01
N LEU A 213 -2.00 -0.32 -12.95
CA LEU A 213 -3.30 -0.72 -13.50
C LEU A 213 -3.29 -0.86 -15.02
N GLN A 214 -2.46 -0.09 -15.74
CA GLN A 214 -2.28 -0.25 -17.19
C GLN A 214 -1.66 -1.60 -17.59
N HIS A 215 -0.97 -2.27 -16.66
CA HIS A 215 -0.39 -3.60 -16.87
C HIS A 215 -1.31 -4.74 -16.39
N LEU A 216 -2.43 -4.42 -15.74
CA LEU A 216 -3.46 -5.42 -15.43
C LEU A 216 -4.39 -5.62 -16.64
N PRO A 217 -4.79 -6.87 -16.94
CA PRO A 217 -5.67 -7.18 -18.06
C PRO A 217 -7.12 -6.75 -17.86
#